data_AF-A0A5M8QCP2-F1
#
_entry.id   AF-A0A5M8QCP2-F1
#
_cell.length_a   1.000
_cell.length_b   1.000
_cell.length_c   1.000
_cell.angle_alpha   90.00
_cell.angle_beta   90.00
_cell.angle_gamma   90.00
#
_symmetry.space_group_name_H-M   'P 1'
#
loop_
_entity.id
_entity.type
_entity.pdbx_description
1 polymer ?
#
loop_
_entity_poly.entity_id
_entity_poly.type
_entity_poly.pdbx_seq_one_letter_code
_entity_poly.pdbx_strand_id
1 'polypeptide(L)'
;MKRREAISRVALLMGGALSAPTMLAFLEGCKSANETSTGISFPFSADRQALVSEVAEIIIPKTDTPGAKDAKVGEFIEKMLKDCYAEKDQSSFNEGMKELEKRDFMKASPADQTKILKEMEAAARTESAKAGEEKKKYTEAGKEYTDAGVPFFQLVKELTLLGYFTSEVGATQALEYVAVPGRYDGCIDLKPGQKAWAM
;
A
#
# COMPACT_ATOMS: atom_id res chain seq x y z
N MET A 1 18.48 12.19 64.03
CA MET A 1 17.59 12.07 62.85
C MET A 1 18.39 11.63 61.62
N LYS A 2 18.67 10.33 61.45
CA LYS A 2 19.39 9.80 60.25
C LYS A 2 18.64 8.67 59.51
N ARG A 3 17.49 8.23 60.04
CA ARG A 3 16.71 7.12 59.47
C ARG A 3 15.82 7.54 58.30
N ARG A 4 15.19 8.73 58.37
CA ARG A 4 14.37 9.27 57.27
C ARG A 4 15.20 9.57 56.02
N GLU A 5 16.40 10.14 56.20
CA GLU A 5 17.32 10.37 55.07
C GLU A 5 17.84 9.07 54.46
N ALA A 6 18.16 8.05 55.27
CA ALA A 6 18.60 6.76 54.76
C ALA A 6 17.50 6.08 53.93
N ILE A 7 16.25 6.09 54.41
CA ILE A 7 15.10 5.52 53.69
C ILE A 7 14.83 6.30 52.39
N SER A 8 14.93 7.63 52.42
CA SER A 8 14.76 8.46 51.23
C SER A 8 15.83 8.20 50.16
N ARG A 9 17.09 8.01 50.56
CA ARG A 9 18.19 7.68 49.63
C ARG A 9 18.06 6.29 49.03
N VAL A 10 17.61 5.30 49.80
CA VAL A 10 17.35 3.94 49.31
C VAL A 10 16.20 3.94 48.31
N ALA A 11 15.12 4.67 48.61
CA ALA A 11 13.99 4.83 47.68
C ALA A 11 14.42 5.50 46.36
N LEU A 12 15.29 6.50 46.43
CA LEU A 12 15.84 7.19 45.25
C LEU A 12 16.72 6.26 44.40
N LEU A 13 17.57 5.44 45.03
CA LEU A 13 18.41 4.47 44.34
C LEU A 13 17.59 3.35 43.67
N MET A 14 16.60 2.80 44.37
CA MET A 14 15.75 1.74 43.82
C MET A 14 14.81 2.29 42.72
N GLY A 15 14.25 3.49 42.91
CA GLY A 15 13.43 4.16 41.90
C GLY A 15 14.23 4.51 40.63
N GLY A 16 15.48 4.95 40.77
CA GLY A 16 16.37 5.22 39.65
C GLY A 16 16.79 3.95 38.89
N ALA A 17 17.09 2.86 39.60
CA ALA A 17 17.53 1.60 39.00
C ALA A 17 16.44 0.90 38.16
N LEU A 18 15.16 1.07 38.51
CA LEU A 18 14.03 0.43 37.80
C LEU A 18 13.46 1.29 36.66
N SER A 19 13.59 2.61 36.74
CA SER A 19 13.05 3.53 35.72
C SER A 19 13.96 3.67 34.49
N ALA A 20 15.28 3.58 34.65
CA ALA A 20 16.20 3.68 33.52
C ALA A 20 16.05 2.55 32.48
N PRO A 21 15.93 1.26 32.86
CA PRO A 21 15.74 0.18 31.90
C PRO A 21 14.37 0.20 31.21
N THR A 22 13.33 0.67 31.90
CA THR A 22 11.96 0.75 31.34
C THR A 22 11.83 1.88 30.32
N MET A 23 12.47 3.04 30.56
CA MET A 23 12.55 4.09 29.54
C MET A 23 13.43 3.70 28.35
N LEU A 24 14.54 2.98 28.57
CA LEU A 24 15.37 2.45 27.49
C LEU A 24 14.61 1.41 26.65
N ALA A 25 13.85 0.50 27.27
CA ALA A 25 13.01 -0.46 26.56
C ALA A 25 11.88 0.21 25.76
N PHE A 26 11.28 1.29 26.29
CA PHE A 26 10.28 2.08 25.56
C PHE A 26 10.91 2.83 24.37
N LEU A 27 12.12 3.38 24.53
CA LEU A 27 12.88 4.02 23.45
C LEU A 27 13.39 3.02 22.40
N GLU A 28 13.75 1.79 22.80
CA GLU A 28 14.08 0.71 21.86
C GLU A 28 12.86 0.19 21.11
N GLY A 29 11.66 0.28 21.69
CA GLY A 29 10.40 0.10 20.96
C GLY A 29 10.13 1.19 19.90
N CYS A 30 10.86 2.31 19.94
CA CYS A 30 10.86 3.36 18.93
C CYS A 30 12.05 3.28 17.96
N LYS A 31 12.89 2.23 18.01
CA LYS A 31 13.77 1.95 16.87
C LYS A 31 12.89 1.47 15.73
N SER A 32 12.75 2.33 14.72
CA SER A 32 12.29 1.95 13.39
C SER A 32 12.97 0.63 13.05
N ALA A 33 12.18 -0.39 12.67
CA ALA A 33 12.72 -1.59 12.05
C ALA A 33 13.74 -1.12 11.01
N ASN A 34 14.97 -1.66 11.12
CA ASN A 34 16.10 -1.33 10.27
C ASN A 34 15.64 -0.96 8.86
N GLU A 35 16.01 0.23 8.41
CA GLU A 35 15.86 0.60 7.00
C GLU A 35 16.70 -0.39 6.17
N THR A 36 16.06 -1.48 5.75
CA THR A 36 16.54 -2.22 4.61
C THR A 36 16.35 -1.31 3.41
N SER A 37 17.49 -1.02 2.79
CA SER A 37 17.69 -0.11 1.68
C SER A 37 16.92 -0.53 0.41
N THR A 38 15.59 -0.43 0.42
CA THR A 38 14.72 -0.58 -0.77
C THR A 38 14.71 0.68 -1.65
N GLY A 39 15.38 1.74 -1.20
CA GLY A 39 15.38 3.04 -1.86
C GLY A 39 14.02 3.75 -1.84
N ILE A 40 13.04 3.23 -1.11
CA ILE A 40 11.79 3.92 -0.75
C ILE A 40 11.95 4.44 0.67
N SER A 41 11.68 5.72 0.86
CA SER A 41 11.60 6.34 2.19
C SER A 41 10.12 6.50 2.57
N PHE A 42 9.79 6.12 3.80
CA PHE A 42 8.49 6.34 4.42
C PHE A 42 8.64 7.32 5.60
N PRO A 43 7.72 8.29 5.78
CA PRO A 43 6.55 8.54 4.95
C PRO A 43 6.90 9.12 3.58
N PHE A 44 5.99 8.99 2.61
CA PHE A 44 6.16 9.61 1.30
C PHE A 44 6.27 11.13 1.41
N SER A 45 7.09 11.74 0.54
CA SER A 45 7.09 13.19 0.36
C SER A 45 5.75 13.66 -0.22
N ALA A 46 5.42 14.95 -0.03
CA ALA A 46 4.18 15.52 -0.56
C ALA A 46 4.04 15.31 -2.09
N ASP A 47 5.13 15.49 -2.84
CA ASP A 47 5.15 15.32 -4.29
C ASP A 47 4.93 13.85 -4.69
N ARG A 48 5.58 12.92 -3.98
CA ARG A 48 5.41 11.48 -4.23
C ARG A 48 3.99 11.05 -3.90
N GLN A 49 3.43 11.54 -2.79
CA GLN A 49 2.06 11.27 -2.39
C GLN A 49 1.05 11.80 -3.41
N ALA A 50 1.28 13.00 -3.93
CA ALA A 50 0.47 13.60 -4.99
C ALA A 50 0.54 12.77 -6.28
N LEU A 51 1.73 12.31 -6.67
CA LEU A 51 1.93 11.45 -7.85
C LEU A 51 1.19 10.12 -7.72
N VAL A 52 1.35 9.40 -6.60
CA VAL A 52 0.61 8.14 -6.36
C VAL A 52 -0.90 8.37 -6.38
N SER A 53 -1.35 9.45 -5.77
CA SER A 53 -2.78 9.81 -5.74
C SER A 53 -3.32 10.16 -7.13
N GLU A 54 -2.52 10.79 -8.00
CA GLU A 54 -2.89 11.06 -9.39
C GLU A 54 -3.01 9.77 -10.20
N VAL A 55 -2.05 8.86 -10.05
CA VAL A 55 -2.10 7.54 -10.71
C VAL A 55 -3.36 6.78 -10.28
N ALA A 56 -3.66 6.75 -8.99
CA ALA A 56 -4.85 6.10 -8.46
C ALA A 56 -6.14 6.75 -8.99
N GLU A 57 -6.20 8.09 -9.08
CA GLU A 57 -7.33 8.83 -9.63
C GLU A 57 -7.55 8.53 -11.11
N ILE A 58 -6.50 8.37 -11.92
CA ILE A 58 -6.67 8.03 -13.33
C ILE A 58 -7.23 6.60 -13.49
N ILE A 59 -6.89 5.69 -12.56
CA ILE A 59 -7.43 4.31 -12.56
C ILE A 59 -8.90 4.30 -12.13
N ILE A 60 -9.26 5.05 -11.08
CA ILE A 60 -10.65 5.22 -10.62
C ILE A 60 -10.96 6.72 -10.50
N PRO A 61 -11.37 7.35 -11.61
CA PRO A 61 -11.64 8.78 -11.63
C PRO A 61 -12.98 9.09 -10.99
N LYS A 62 -13.08 10.29 -10.44
CA LYS A 62 -14.37 10.85 -10.06
C LYS A 62 -15.32 10.92 -11.25
N THR A 63 -16.51 10.36 -11.07
CA THR A 63 -17.61 10.42 -12.03
C THR A 63 -18.88 10.85 -11.28
N ASP A 64 -19.95 10.07 -11.35
CA ASP A 64 -21.13 10.23 -10.49
C ASP A 64 -20.86 9.79 -9.04
N THR A 65 -19.76 9.05 -8.82
CA THR A 65 -19.25 8.65 -7.50
C THR A 65 -17.89 9.30 -7.22
N PRO A 66 -17.51 9.50 -5.95
CA PRO A 66 -16.21 10.07 -5.60
C PRO A 66 -15.05 9.19 -6.08
N GLY A 67 -13.94 9.80 -6.48
CA GLY A 67 -12.77 9.11 -7.07
C GLY A 67 -11.80 8.52 -6.05
N ALA A 68 -10.68 7.96 -6.52
CA ALA A 68 -9.64 7.38 -5.67
C ALA A 68 -9.00 8.39 -4.70
N LYS A 69 -8.84 9.66 -5.11
CA LYS A 69 -8.38 10.75 -4.24
C LYS A 69 -9.36 11.03 -3.12
N ASP A 70 -10.66 11.09 -3.44
CA ASP A 70 -11.72 11.31 -2.45
C ASP A 70 -11.76 10.16 -1.42
N ALA A 71 -11.42 8.94 -1.85
CA ALA A 71 -11.30 7.74 -1.00
C ALA A 71 -9.92 7.59 -0.32
N LYS A 72 -9.00 8.56 -0.46
CA LYS A 72 -7.64 8.54 0.13
C LYS A 72 -6.81 7.30 -0.23
N VAL A 73 -6.99 6.79 -1.44
CA VAL A 73 -6.32 5.57 -1.90
C VAL A 73 -4.80 5.73 -1.94
N GLY A 74 -4.29 6.93 -2.21
CA GLY A 74 -2.84 7.20 -2.14
C GLY A 74 -2.24 6.94 -0.75
N GLU A 75 -2.93 7.35 0.32
CA GLU A 75 -2.50 7.13 1.72
C GLU A 75 -2.56 5.63 2.06
N PHE A 76 -3.58 4.94 1.55
CA PHE A 76 -3.72 3.49 1.67
C PHE A 76 -2.56 2.75 0.98
N ILE A 77 -2.18 3.13 -0.25
CA ILE A 77 -1.07 2.52 -0.99
C ILE A 77 0.25 2.66 -0.21
N GLU A 78 0.54 3.85 0.31
CA GLU A 78 1.74 4.09 1.13
C GLU A 78 1.78 3.12 2.32
N LYS A 79 0.70 3.06 3.09
CA LYS A 79 0.59 2.21 4.27
C LYS A 79 0.75 0.72 3.91
N MET A 80 0.08 0.26 2.86
CA MET A 80 0.18 -1.13 2.40
C MET A 80 1.60 -1.48 1.98
N LEU A 81 2.27 -0.63 1.19
CA LEU A 81 3.64 -0.88 0.76
C LEU A 81 4.61 -0.95 1.94
N LYS A 82 4.43 -0.07 2.95
CA LYS A 82 5.25 -0.03 4.15
C LYS A 82 5.08 -1.27 5.02
N ASP A 83 3.83 -1.65 5.28
CA ASP A 83 3.50 -2.62 6.34
C ASP A 83 3.32 -4.06 5.81
N CYS A 84 3.07 -4.25 4.51
CA CYS A 84 2.62 -5.54 3.96
C CYS A 84 3.42 -6.08 2.76
N TYR A 85 4.31 -5.30 2.15
CA TYR A 85 5.02 -5.73 0.93
C TYR A 85 6.52 -5.96 1.16
N ALA A 86 7.04 -6.97 0.47
CA ALA A 86 8.46 -7.31 0.51
C ALA A 86 9.31 -6.30 -0.27
N GLU A 87 10.60 -6.29 0.04
CA GLU A 87 11.58 -5.36 -0.54
C GLU A 87 11.63 -5.39 -2.07
N LYS A 88 11.48 -6.58 -2.67
CA LYS A 88 11.44 -6.75 -4.13
C LYS A 88 10.27 -6.01 -4.79
N ASP A 89 9.12 -5.97 -4.12
CA ASP A 89 7.91 -5.32 -4.62
C ASP A 89 7.98 -3.81 -4.36
N GLN A 90 8.55 -3.41 -3.22
CA GLN A 90 8.89 -2.01 -2.95
C GLN A 90 9.89 -1.46 -3.98
N SER A 91 10.93 -2.21 -4.35
CA SER A 91 11.89 -1.79 -5.37
C SER A 91 11.22 -1.60 -6.73
N SER A 92 10.39 -2.57 -7.14
CA SER A 92 9.60 -2.50 -8.38
C SER A 92 8.68 -1.27 -8.38
N PHE A 93 8.07 -0.98 -7.22
CA PHE A 93 7.27 0.23 -7.06
C PHE A 93 8.10 1.50 -7.26
N ASN A 94 9.27 1.58 -6.63
CA ASN A 94 10.15 2.74 -6.71
C ASN A 94 10.65 3.01 -8.13
N GLU A 95 10.97 1.96 -8.88
CA GLU A 95 11.41 2.05 -10.26
C GLU A 95 10.31 2.60 -11.17
N GLY A 96 9.08 2.13 -11.01
CA GLY A 96 7.93 2.67 -11.75
C GLY A 96 7.64 4.13 -11.41
N MET A 97 7.76 4.52 -10.14
CA MET A 97 7.62 5.92 -9.73
C MET A 97 8.70 6.82 -10.38
N LYS A 98 9.96 6.38 -10.40
CA LYS A 98 11.05 7.10 -11.08
C LYS A 98 10.80 7.20 -12.59
N GLU A 99 10.23 6.17 -13.20
CA GLU A 99 9.88 6.20 -14.62
C GLU A 99 8.78 7.23 -14.91
N LEU A 100 7.76 7.34 -14.06
CA LEU A 100 6.75 8.40 -14.17
C LEU A 100 7.35 9.80 -14.01
N GLU A 101 8.26 9.99 -13.05
CA GLU A 101 8.97 11.25 -12.86
C GLU A 101 9.80 11.63 -14.09
N LYS A 102 10.55 10.68 -14.67
CA LYS A 102 11.33 10.89 -15.91
C LYS A 102 10.49 11.29 -17.12
N ARG A 103 9.24 10.82 -17.17
CA ARG A 103 8.27 11.15 -18.23
C ARG A 103 7.52 12.45 -17.98
N ASP A 104 7.91 13.23 -16.95
CA ASP A 104 7.23 14.45 -16.53
C ASP A 104 5.70 14.24 -16.36
N PHE A 105 5.31 13.07 -15.81
CA PHE A 105 3.90 12.63 -15.78
C PHE A 105 2.93 13.67 -15.20
N MET A 106 3.33 14.36 -14.13
CA MET A 106 2.49 15.38 -13.48
C MET A 106 2.28 16.65 -14.33
N LYS A 107 3.10 16.89 -15.35
CA LYS A 107 2.99 18.03 -16.27
C LYS A 107 2.35 17.64 -17.62
N ALA A 108 2.18 16.35 -17.87
CA ALA A 108 1.60 15.84 -19.11
C ALA A 108 0.09 16.14 -19.19
N SER A 109 -0.46 16.16 -20.40
CA SER A 109 -1.91 16.31 -20.58
C SER A 109 -2.65 15.07 -20.05
N PRO A 110 -3.95 15.16 -19.67
CA PRO A 110 -4.71 13.99 -19.21
C PRO A 110 -4.72 12.80 -20.21
N ALA A 111 -4.72 13.12 -21.51
CA ALA A 111 -4.63 12.11 -22.56
C ALA A 111 -3.27 11.42 -22.58
N ASP A 112 -2.18 12.18 -22.41
CA ASP A 112 -0.82 11.66 -22.35
C ASP A 112 -0.56 10.88 -21.06
N GLN A 113 -1.08 11.32 -19.93
CA GLN A 113 -1.03 10.58 -18.66
C GLN A 113 -1.69 9.20 -18.82
N THR A 114 -2.89 9.16 -19.38
CA THR A 114 -3.59 7.91 -19.68
C THR A 114 -2.80 7.02 -20.63
N LYS A 115 -2.16 7.61 -21.66
CA LYS A 115 -1.31 6.88 -22.60
C LYS A 115 -0.09 6.27 -21.91
N ILE A 116 0.63 7.04 -21.09
CA ILE A 116 1.79 6.58 -20.30
C ILE A 116 1.39 5.39 -19.42
N LEU A 117 0.28 5.50 -18.68
CA LEU A 117 -0.18 4.40 -17.83
C LEU A 117 -0.58 3.15 -18.62
N LYS A 118 -1.20 3.30 -19.81
CA LYS A 118 -1.50 2.16 -20.69
C LYS A 118 -0.24 1.48 -21.22
N GLU A 119 0.80 2.24 -21.54
CA GLU A 119 2.10 1.67 -21.94
C GLU A 119 2.73 0.89 -20.78
N MET A 120 2.69 1.43 -19.56
CA MET A 120 3.16 0.73 -18.36
C MET A 120 2.32 -0.51 -18.04
N GLU A 121 1.00 -0.49 -18.30
CA GLU A 121 0.15 -1.68 -18.17
C GLU A 121 0.56 -2.78 -19.15
N ALA A 122 0.81 -2.43 -20.41
CA ALA A 122 1.25 -3.39 -21.42
C ALA A 122 2.63 -3.99 -21.09
N ALA A 123 3.55 -3.16 -20.58
CA ALA A 123 4.85 -3.61 -20.09
C ALA A 123 4.69 -4.58 -18.90
N ALA A 124 3.91 -4.20 -17.89
CA ALA A 124 3.65 -5.03 -16.71
C ALA A 124 3.03 -6.39 -17.08
N ARG A 125 2.08 -6.45 -18.02
CA ARG A 125 1.52 -7.72 -18.50
C ARG A 125 2.58 -8.62 -19.13
N THR A 126 3.51 -8.02 -19.88
CA THR A 126 4.60 -8.75 -20.53
C THR A 126 5.61 -9.27 -19.50
N GLU A 127 5.94 -8.46 -18.47
CA GLU A 127 6.80 -8.85 -17.36
C GLU A 127 6.20 -10.00 -16.56
N SER A 128 4.91 -9.90 -16.17
CA SER A 128 4.21 -10.97 -15.44
C SER A 128 4.09 -12.26 -16.25
N ALA A 129 3.87 -12.17 -17.57
CA ALA A 129 3.86 -13.35 -18.44
C ALA A 129 5.22 -14.05 -18.48
N LYS A 130 6.31 -13.29 -18.61
CA LYS A 130 7.68 -13.83 -18.59
C LYS A 130 8.01 -14.48 -17.25
N ALA A 131 7.70 -13.81 -16.13
CA ALA A 131 7.89 -14.37 -14.79
C ALA A 131 7.10 -15.67 -14.61
N GLY A 132 5.87 -15.74 -15.12
CA GLY A 132 5.06 -16.96 -15.11
C GLY A 132 5.66 -18.11 -15.93
N GLU A 133 6.22 -17.82 -17.11
CA GLU A 133 6.92 -18.82 -17.93
C GLU A 133 8.21 -19.31 -17.27
N GLU A 134 9.00 -18.41 -16.68
CA GLU A 134 10.22 -18.79 -15.95
C GLU A 134 9.88 -19.66 -14.74
N LYS A 135 8.89 -19.26 -13.95
CA LYS A 135 8.42 -20.05 -12.80
C LYS A 135 8.01 -21.46 -13.21
N LYS A 136 7.31 -21.62 -14.34
CA LYS A 136 6.96 -22.94 -14.89
C LYS A 136 8.22 -23.76 -15.23
N LYS A 137 9.19 -23.18 -15.94
CA LYS A 137 10.45 -23.86 -16.28
C LYS A 137 11.23 -24.33 -15.05
N TYR A 138 11.30 -23.51 -14.00
CA TYR A 138 11.96 -23.89 -12.74
C TYR A 138 11.21 -25.00 -12.02
N THR A 139 9.88 -24.92 -11.98
CA THR A 139 9.02 -25.94 -11.35
C THR A 139 9.15 -27.28 -12.06
N GLU A 140 9.12 -27.30 -13.40
CA GLU A 140 9.32 -28.51 -14.23
C GLU A 140 10.73 -29.09 -14.08
N ALA A 141 11.73 -28.24 -13.85
CA ALA A 141 13.11 -28.65 -13.58
C ALA A 141 13.36 -29.07 -12.11
N GLY A 142 12.33 -29.04 -11.24
CA GLY A 142 12.46 -29.35 -9.82
C GLY A 142 13.37 -28.39 -9.05
N LYS A 143 13.54 -27.16 -9.55
CA LYS A 143 14.39 -26.12 -8.94
C LYS A 143 13.53 -25.11 -8.17
N GLU A 144 14.09 -24.59 -7.10
CA GLU A 144 13.49 -23.47 -6.38
C GLU A 144 13.53 -22.20 -7.24
N TYR A 145 12.38 -21.53 -7.39
CA TYR A 145 12.26 -20.28 -8.14
C TYR A 145 12.20 -19.11 -7.17
N THR A 146 13.09 -18.14 -7.35
CA THR A 146 13.02 -16.88 -6.62
C THR A 146 12.06 -15.96 -7.35
N ASP A 147 10.91 -15.67 -6.73
CA ASP A 147 9.91 -14.78 -7.34
C ASP A 147 10.47 -13.37 -7.52
N ALA A 148 10.33 -12.84 -8.74
CA ALA A 148 10.59 -11.43 -9.03
C ALA A 148 9.60 -10.52 -8.26
N GLY A 149 9.91 -9.23 -8.20
CA GLY A 149 8.96 -8.23 -7.71
C GLY A 149 7.72 -8.15 -8.61
N VAL A 150 6.56 -7.84 -8.02
CA VAL A 150 5.34 -7.58 -8.80
C VAL A 150 5.57 -6.32 -9.66
N PRO A 151 5.30 -6.36 -10.98
CA PRO A 151 5.46 -5.19 -11.83
C PRO A 151 4.70 -3.97 -11.31
N PHE A 152 5.31 -2.79 -11.40
CA PHE A 152 4.77 -1.54 -10.83
C PHE A 152 3.30 -1.30 -11.15
N PHE A 153 2.92 -1.37 -12.43
CA PHE A 153 1.56 -1.03 -12.82
C PHE A 153 0.54 -2.05 -12.31
N GLN A 154 0.91 -3.34 -12.28
CA GLN A 154 0.06 -4.36 -11.69
C GLN A 154 -0.13 -4.07 -10.19
N LEU A 155 0.96 -3.82 -9.47
CA LEU A 155 0.95 -3.53 -8.04
C LEU A 155 0.09 -2.32 -7.68
N VAL A 156 0.30 -1.17 -8.35
CA VAL A 156 -0.47 0.05 -8.06
C VAL A 156 -1.94 -0.10 -8.43
N LYS A 157 -2.26 -0.83 -9.50
CA LYS A 157 -3.64 -1.10 -9.93
C LYS A 157 -4.38 -1.99 -8.94
N GLU A 158 -3.75 -3.08 -8.49
CA GLU A 158 -4.32 -3.98 -7.49
C GLU A 158 -4.56 -3.25 -6.17
N LEU A 159 -3.58 -2.47 -5.70
CA LEU A 159 -3.74 -1.68 -4.48
C LEU A 159 -4.77 -0.56 -4.63
N THR A 160 -4.91 0.03 -5.82
CA THR A 160 -5.94 1.05 -6.08
C THR A 160 -7.33 0.45 -6.00
N LEU A 161 -7.56 -0.69 -6.65
CA LEU A 161 -8.83 -1.40 -6.61
C LEU A 161 -9.16 -1.87 -5.19
N LEU A 162 -8.18 -2.48 -4.50
CA LEU A 162 -8.35 -2.93 -3.12
C LEU A 162 -8.67 -1.76 -2.19
N GLY A 163 -7.88 -0.69 -2.23
CA GLY A 163 -8.07 0.47 -1.36
C GLY A 163 -9.39 1.18 -1.61
N TYR A 164 -9.80 1.30 -2.87
CA TYR A 164 -11.07 1.95 -3.20
C TYR A 164 -12.27 1.11 -2.77
N PHE A 165 -12.35 -0.16 -3.18
CA PHE A 165 -13.54 -0.99 -2.91
C PHE A 165 -13.64 -1.48 -1.47
N THR A 166 -12.58 -1.35 -0.66
CA THR A 166 -12.64 -1.56 0.80
C THR A 166 -12.83 -0.26 1.59
N SER A 167 -12.82 0.90 0.94
CA SER A 167 -13.15 2.18 1.58
C SER A 167 -14.66 2.34 1.76
N GLU A 168 -15.07 3.19 2.70
CA GLU A 168 -16.48 3.58 2.86
C GLU A 168 -17.07 4.14 1.56
N VAL A 169 -16.30 4.97 0.84
CA VAL A 169 -16.71 5.56 -0.45
C VAL A 169 -16.99 4.45 -1.47
N GLY A 170 -16.06 3.53 -1.67
CA GLY A 170 -16.23 2.45 -2.65
C GLY A 170 -17.35 1.48 -2.27
N ALA A 171 -17.42 1.08 -0.99
CA ALA A 171 -18.39 0.09 -0.53
C ALA A 171 -19.83 0.63 -0.49
N THR A 172 -20.04 1.91 -0.16
CA THR A 172 -21.39 2.48 0.05
C THR A 172 -21.87 3.39 -1.06
N GLN A 173 -20.96 4.05 -1.79
CA GLN A 173 -21.33 5.00 -2.85
C GLN A 173 -21.11 4.41 -4.23
N ALA A 174 -19.98 3.74 -4.49
CA ALA A 174 -19.76 3.07 -5.77
C ALA A 174 -20.49 1.71 -5.87
N LEU A 175 -20.56 0.99 -4.75
CA LEU A 175 -21.25 -0.29 -4.61
C LEU A 175 -22.48 -0.16 -3.69
N GLU A 176 -23.30 -1.20 -3.67
CA GLU A 176 -24.42 -1.36 -2.75
C GLU A 176 -23.95 -2.19 -1.55
N TYR A 177 -23.72 -1.56 -0.40
CA TYR A 177 -23.23 -2.24 0.80
C TYR A 177 -24.32 -3.12 1.44
N VAL A 178 -24.00 -4.40 1.64
CA VAL A 178 -24.84 -5.39 2.33
C VAL A 178 -24.12 -5.85 3.59
N ALA A 179 -24.45 -5.24 4.71
CA ALA A 179 -23.77 -5.49 5.99
C ALA A 179 -23.85 -6.95 6.46
N VAL A 180 -24.92 -7.67 6.11
CA VAL A 180 -25.12 -9.07 6.45
C VAL A 180 -25.63 -9.80 5.20
N PRO A 181 -24.74 -10.34 4.35
CA PRO A 181 -25.16 -11.16 3.22
C PRO A 181 -25.81 -12.42 3.78
N GLY A 182 -27.13 -12.53 3.64
CA GLY A 182 -27.91 -13.65 4.14
C GLY A 182 -27.67 -14.93 3.34
N ARG A 183 -28.70 -15.40 2.64
CA ARG A 183 -28.56 -16.57 1.76
C ARG A 183 -27.85 -16.17 0.47
N TYR A 184 -27.00 -17.06 -0.05
CA TYR A 184 -26.45 -16.92 -1.40
C TYR A 184 -27.53 -17.24 -2.45
N ASP A 185 -27.87 -16.24 -3.27
CA ASP A 185 -28.76 -16.40 -4.41
C ASP A 185 -27.94 -16.25 -5.71
N GLY A 186 -27.57 -17.38 -6.34
CA GLY A 186 -26.65 -17.40 -7.48
C GLY A 186 -27.22 -16.87 -8.80
N CYS A 187 -28.55 -16.73 -8.91
CA CYS A 187 -29.23 -16.17 -10.07
C CYS A 187 -30.25 -15.13 -9.58
N ILE A 188 -29.94 -13.86 -9.82
CA ILE A 188 -30.81 -12.72 -9.50
C ILE A 188 -30.90 -11.81 -10.71
N ASP A 189 -32.11 -11.38 -11.02
CA ASP A 189 -32.35 -10.46 -12.13
C ASP A 189 -31.82 -9.07 -11.74
N LEU A 190 -30.87 -8.55 -12.52
CA LEU A 190 -30.32 -7.20 -12.33
C LEU A 190 -31.27 -6.16 -12.89
N LYS A 191 -31.63 -5.16 -12.08
CA LYS A 191 -32.37 -4.00 -12.56
C LYS A 191 -31.44 -3.10 -13.40
N PRO A 192 -31.96 -2.42 -14.44
CA PRO A 192 -31.17 -1.42 -15.15
C PRO A 192 -30.60 -0.37 -14.21
N GLY A 193 -29.27 -0.15 -14.25
CA GLY A 193 -28.57 0.83 -13.40
C GLY A 193 -28.30 0.37 -11.97
N GLN A 194 -28.57 -0.88 -11.61
CA GLN A 194 -28.26 -1.41 -10.30
C GLN A 194 -26.75 -1.52 -10.06
N LYS A 195 -26.28 -1.04 -8.90
CA LYS A 195 -24.88 -1.18 -8.47
C LYS A 195 -24.56 -2.64 -8.13
N ALA A 196 -23.30 -3.02 -8.31
CA ALA A 196 -22.81 -4.27 -7.77
C ALA A 196 -22.76 -4.21 -6.24
N TRP A 197 -22.82 -5.36 -5.58
CA TRP A 197 -22.83 -5.44 -4.13
C TRP A 197 -21.42 -5.38 -3.53
N ALA A 198 -21.29 -4.67 -2.40
CA ALA A 198 -20.20 -4.83 -1.46
C ALA A 198 -20.71 -5.66 -0.28
N MET A 199 -20.14 -6.85 -0.07
CA MET A 199 -20.53 -7.80 0.99
C MET A 199 -19.41 -7.96 2.00
#